data_AF-A0A1R1XUT2-F1
#
_entry.id   AF-A0A1R1XUT2-F1
#
_cell.length_a   1.000
_cell.length_b   1.000
_cell.length_c   1.000
_cell.angle_alpha   90.00
_cell.angle_beta   90.00
_cell.angle_gamma   90.00
#
_symmetry.space_group_name_H-M   'P 1'
#
loop_
_entity.id
_entity.type
_entity.pdbx_description
1 polymer ?
#
loop_
_entity_poly.entity_id
_entity_poly.type
_entity_poly.pdbx_seq_one_letter_code
_entity_poly.pdbx_strand_id
1 'polypeptide(L)'
;MNSFIFNILVIAALICCSIPSASAAFVTVVVYQTVFINPNEVAAPVEQTVQLNDLAEDAPTQTSDQPSQDFFAPSITSVVDQPIEAAQDFLSSSVSSVVVESIQAAQDSTIEQVTTYEQVISTQAQDPVTSALNEEDYKELLQTLTNIVSQTSEAQETAVQSSENTQPSSAPSPPARNNNFNYVEGTCKFPWNFGNSDNVVPITTSEVNGGWAMSPNQMCTKGSWCPYACAPGYYSAQWDPNTNQPNGPGSMNGGLYCDNNGVLQTPFPDRAYCVKGMSNVKITNNLSSSVSACQTIYPGNEAMLIPTVAQPGSSAVINVNPKEYWLGTSSQFYVNHAGSNEQQCIWGNSDKPVGNWAPFVFGAGQGPDGNTYISVVYNELYIGSGFSPQDTYNVRINCLSGFCNFPAGNECKCENGKCSGSNGCTVTLTGDATAEFELY
;
A
#
# COMPACT_ATOMS: atom_id res chain seq x y z
N MET A 1 -35.79 -57.04 -43.03
CA MET A 1 -35.44 -58.08 -44.03
C MET A 1 -34.18 -57.61 -44.72
N ASN A 2 -33.10 -58.40 -44.70
CA ASN A 2 -31.71 -58.06 -45.08
C ASN A 2 -31.08 -57.00 -44.14
N SER A 3 -29.92 -57.14 -43.49
CA SER A 3 -28.81 -58.13 -43.48
C SER A 3 -27.64 -57.93 -44.47
N PHE A 4 -26.52 -57.40 -43.95
CA PHE A 4 -25.11 -57.73 -44.24
C PHE A 4 -24.33 -57.55 -42.91
N ILE A 5 -23.50 -58.42 -42.30
CA ILE A 5 -22.44 -59.37 -42.76
C ILE A 5 -21.08 -58.64 -42.94
N PHE A 6 -19.95 -58.95 -42.27
CA PHE A 6 -19.59 -59.98 -41.25
C PHE A 6 -18.26 -59.65 -40.48
N ASN A 7 -17.83 -60.57 -39.59
CA ASN A 7 -16.53 -60.66 -38.83
C ASN A 7 -16.39 -59.76 -37.57
N ILE A 8 -16.02 -60.21 -36.34
CA ILE A 8 -15.15 -61.29 -35.77
C ILE A 8 -13.68 -60.83 -35.65
N LEU A 9 -13.08 -60.61 -34.46
CA LEU A 9 -12.66 -61.65 -33.47
C LEU A 9 -12.39 -61.09 -32.06
N VAL A 10 -12.31 -61.98 -31.06
CA VAL A 10 -12.10 -61.74 -29.61
C VAL A 10 -10.61 -61.58 -29.23
N ILE A 11 -10.33 -60.76 -28.20
CA ILE A 11 -9.39 -61.06 -27.10
C ILE A 11 -9.91 -60.36 -25.83
N ALA A 12 -9.78 -61.02 -24.68
CA ALA A 12 -10.09 -60.46 -23.37
C ALA A 12 -8.85 -60.54 -22.46
N ALA A 13 -8.63 -59.52 -21.63
CA ALA A 13 -7.60 -59.51 -20.61
C ALA A 13 -8.13 -58.79 -19.36
N LEU A 14 -8.28 -59.53 -18.24
CA LEU A 14 -8.41 -58.91 -16.93
C LEU A 14 -7.03 -58.44 -16.48
N ILE A 15 -6.93 -57.19 -16.05
CA ILE A 15 -5.87 -56.74 -15.14
C ILE A 15 -6.56 -56.00 -13.99
N CYS A 16 -6.54 -56.60 -12.80
CA CYS A 16 -6.89 -55.90 -11.58
C CYS A 16 -5.72 -55.00 -11.18
N CYS A 17 -5.95 -53.69 -11.02
CA CYS A 17 -5.08 -52.83 -10.24
C CYS A 17 -5.87 -51.67 -9.61
N SER A 18 -5.78 -51.59 -8.28
CA SER A 18 -5.75 -50.37 -7.46
C SER A 18 -6.63 -49.19 -7.86
N ILE A 19 -7.73 -48.99 -7.14
CA ILE A 19 -8.38 -47.68 -7.02
C ILE A 19 -7.40 -46.74 -6.27
N PRO A 20 -6.97 -45.60 -6.84
CA PRO A 20 -6.35 -44.55 -6.07
C PRO A 20 -7.43 -43.77 -5.31
N SER A 21 -7.20 -43.52 -4.02
CA SER A 21 -8.11 -42.74 -3.17
C SER A 21 -8.35 -41.34 -3.76
N ALA A 22 -9.58 -40.86 -3.74
CA ALA A 22 -9.87 -39.47 -4.08
C ALA A 22 -9.17 -38.53 -3.07
N SER A 23 -8.26 -37.68 -3.55
CA SER A 23 -7.67 -36.62 -2.74
C SER A 23 -8.73 -35.59 -2.40
N ALA A 24 -8.95 -35.31 -1.12
CA ALA A 24 -9.81 -34.21 -0.70
C ALA A 24 -9.30 -32.89 -1.28
N ALA A 25 -10.20 -32.07 -1.80
CA ALA A 25 -9.87 -30.72 -2.25
C ALA A 25 -9.67 -29.81 -1.03
N PHE A 26 -8.43 -29.58 -0.64
CA PHE A 26 -8.09 -28.65 0.43
C PHE A 26 -8.28 -27.20 -0.04
N VAL A 27 -9.24 -26.49 0.55
CA VAL A 27 -9.42 -25.05 0.35
C VAL A 27 -8.51 -24.31 1.33
N THR A 28 -7.33 -23.89 0.86
CA THR A 28 -6.39 -23.12 1.67
C THR A 28 -6.84 -21.68 1.82
N VAL A 29 -7.48 -21.35 2.95
CA VAL A 29 -7.76 -19.96 3.34
C VAL A 29 -6.50 -19.36 3.98
N VAL A 30 -5.77 -18.52 3.25
CA VAL A 30 -4.60 -17.81 3.77
C VAL A 30 -5.05 -16.56 4.52
N VAL A 31 -4.95 -16.58 5.84
CA VAL A 31 -5.14 -15.39 6.70
C VAL A 31 -3.77 -14.78 6.96
N TYR A 32 -3.51 -13.60 6.41
CA TYR A 32 -2.28 -12.85 6.70
C TYR A 32 -2.42 -12.10 8.02
N GLN A 33 -1.58 -12.44 8.99
CA GLN A 33 -1.39 -11.66 10.22
C GLN A 33 -0.05 -10.92 10.13
N THR A 34 -0.09 -9.59 10.08
CA THR A 34 1.12 -8.76 10.16
C THR A 34 1.70 -8.84 11.57
N VAL A 35 2.89 -9.41 11.72
CA VAL A 35 3.63 -9.46 12.99
C VAL A 35 4.83 -8.52 12.89
N PHE A 36 4.77 -7.39 13.59
CA PHE A 36 5.90 -6.47 13.69
C PHE A 36 6.91 -7.00 14.71
N ILE A 37 8.09 -7.40 14.25
CA ILE A 37 9.22 -7.76 15.11
C ILE A 37 9.99 -6.47 15.43
N ASN A 38 10.15 -6.15 16.72
CA ASN A 38 10.96 -5.01 17.16
C ASN A 38 12.46 -5.35 17.02
N PRO A 39 13.24 -4.65 16.17
CA PRO A 39 14.62 -5.02 15.88
C PRO A 39 15.63 -4.76 17.00
N ASN A 40 15.20 -4.24 18.17
CA ASN A 40 16.07 -3.83 19.26
C ASN A 40 16.10 -4.76 20.49
N GLU A 41 15.38 -5.89 20.51
CA GLU A 41 15.58 -6.91 21.56
C GLU A 41 16.78 -7.83 21.24
N VAL A 42 17.96 -7.44 21.72
CA VAL A 42 19.13 -8.32 21.76
C VAL A 42 18.94 -9.36 22.87
N ALA A 43 18.29 -10.46 22.53
CA ALA A 43 18.16 -11.61 23.42
C ALA A 43 19.53 -12.22 23.73
N ALA A 44 19.96 -12.15 24.99
CA ALA A 44 21.17 -12.81 25.45
C ALA A 44 21.01 -14.35 25.43
N PRO A 45 22.07 -15.12 25.11
CA PRO A 45 21.97 -16.57 25.03
C PRO A 45 21.73 -17.20 26.41
N VAL A 46 20.60 -17.87 26.57
CA VAL A 46 20.26 -18.63 27.78
C VAL A 46 20.73 -20.07 27.63
N GLU A 47 21.74 -20.47 28.40
CA GLU A 47 22.05 -21.90 28.58
C GLU A 47 20.91 -22.59 29.34
N GLN A 48 20.30 -23.61 28.73
CA GLN A 48 19.34 -24.49 29.43
C GLN A 48 20.04 -25.74 29.97
N THR A 49 20.46 -25.70 31.23
CA THR A 49 20.78 -26.91 32.00
C THR A 49 19.50 -27.53 32.57
N VAL A 50 19.14 -28.72 32.09
CA VAL A 50 17.99 -29.49 32.60
C VAL A 50 18.39 -30.28 33.86
N GLN A 51 17.63 -30.10 34.94
CA GLN A 51 17.51 -31.04 36.07
C GLN A 51 16.07 -31.02 36.60
N LEU A 52 15.67 -32.07 37.33
CA LEU A 52 14.28 -32.40 37.63
C LEU A 52 13.88 -32.11 39.11
N ASN A 53 12.57 -31.97 39.32
CA ASN A 53 11.85 -32.13 40.60
C ASN A 53 12.12 -31.05 41.70
N ASP A 54 11.27 -30.83 42.71
CA ASP A 54 10.05 -31.53 43.16
C ASP A 54 8.97 -30.59 43.77
N LEU A 55 7.82 -31.20 44.12
CA LEU A 55 6.56 -30.72 44.73
C LEU A 55 6.51 -29.54 45.77
N ALA A 56 5.35 -28.84 45.76
CA ALA A 56 4.60 -28.26 46.90
C ALA A 56 5.20 -27.01 47.65
N GLU A 57 4.46 -26.18 48.41
CA GLU A 57 3.00 -26.06 48.71
C GLU A 57 2.63 -24.60 49.11
N ASP A 58 1.33 -24.29 49.09
CA ASP A 58 0.61 -23.24 49.86
C ASP A 58 0.91 -21.72 49.75
N ALA A 59 -0.14 -20.97 50.10
CA ALA A 59 -0.22 -19.51 50.33
C ALA A 59 -1.12 -19.29 51.57
N PRO A 60 -1.72 -18.11 51.86
CA PRO A 60 -1.36 -16.71 51.61
C PRO A 60 -1.32 -15.89 52.95
N THR A 61 -1.44 -14.55 52.90
CA THR A 61 -2.37 -13.72 53.73
C THR A 61 -1.79 -12.45 54.41
N GLN A 62 -2.01 -11.28 53.80
CA GLN A 62 -2.25 -9.95 54.42
C GLN A 62 -1.09 -9.33 55.29
N THR A 63 -1.11 -8.08 55.80
CA THR A 63 -2.19 -7.08 56.00
C THR A 63 -1.68 -5.61 56.00
N SER A 64 -2.50 -4.70 55.45
CA SER A 64 -2.86 -3.33 55.93
C SER A 64 -1.86 -2.24 56.42
N ASP A 65 -2.10 -1.04 55.88
CA ASP A 65 -2.23 0.28 56.55
C ASP A 65 -1.05 1.27 56.83
N GLN A 66 -1.24 2.42 56.16
CA GLN A 66 -0.89 3.84 56.40
C GLN A 66 -0.88 4.40 57.86
N PRO A 67 -0.56 5.71 58.10
CA PRO A 67 0.39 6.64 57.44
C PRO A 67 1.15 7.58 58.43
N SER A 68 1.87 8.61 57.94
CA SER A 68 1.61 10.07 58.21
C SER A 68 2.83 11.02 58.36
N GLN A 69 2.53 12.32 58.24
CA GLN A 69 3.28 13.56 58.58
C GLN A 69 4.35 14.12 57.63
N ASP A 70 4.22 15.43 57.37
CA ASP A 70 5.20 16.35 56.78
C ASP A 70 6.34 16.71 57.75
N PHE A 71 7.37 17.45 57.28
CA PHE A 71 7.68 18.80 57.82
C PHE A 71 8.75 19.56 57.00
N PHE A 72 8.42 20.80 56.63
CA PHE A 72 9.28 22.00 56.48
C PHE A 72 10.42 22.06 55.43
N ALA A 73 10.36 23.12 54.60
CA ALA A 73 11.52 23.76 53.94
C ALA A 73 12.12 24.87 54.86
N PRO A 74 13.19 25.61 54.48
CA PRO A 74 12.98 26.78 53.61
C PRO A 74 14.19 27.30 52.75
N SER A 75 13.92 28.26 51.85
CA SER A 75 14.79 29.41 51.47
C SER A 75 16.11 29.15 50.67
N ILE A 76 16.68 30.07 49.85
CA ILE A 76 16.35 31.42 49.32
C ILE A 76 17.24 31.62 48.04
N THR A 77 16.74 32.03 46.86
CA THR A 77 16.80 33.41 46.27
C THR A 77 18.24 33.93 45.97
N SER A 78 18.63 34.64 44.90
CA SER A 78 18.16 34.99 43.52
C SER A 78 19.21 35.99 42.89
N VAL A 79 19.24 36.55 41.66
CA VAL A 79 18.50 36.47 40.36
C VAL A 79 19.28 37.29 39.28
N VAL A 80 19.36 36.84 38.00
CA VAL A 80 19.53 37.68 36.74
C VAL A 80 20.90 38.45 36.59
N ASP A 81 21.46 38.86 35.44
CA ASP A 81 21.03 39.04 34.02
C ASP A 81 22.12 38.67 32.95
N GLN A 82 21.91 39.06 31.67
CA GLN A 82 22.68 38.77 30.45
C GLN A 82 23.87 39.76 30.11
N PRO A 83 24.20 40.14 28.83
CA PRO A 83 25.38 39.59 28.13
C PRO A 83 26.35 40.63 27.49
N ILE A 84 27.55 40.21 27.03
CA ILE A 84 28.48 41.01 26.17
C ILE A 84 29.18 40.11 25.12
N GLU A 85 29.59 40.70 23.98
CA GLU A 85 30.12 40.07 22.75
C GLU A 85 31.68 39.98 22.64
N ALA A 86 32.13 39.28 21.58
CA ALA A 86 33.19 39.69 20.62
C ALA A 86 34.63 39.08 20.64
N ALA A 87 35.24 39.14 19.43
CA ALA A 87 36.67 39.14 19.07
C ALA A 87 37.50 37.81 18.90
N GLN A 88 37.43 37.27 17.68
CA GLN A 88 38.54 37.06 16.69
C GLN A 88 39.90 36.34 16.99
N ASP A 89 40.37 35.68 15.91
CA ASP A 89 41.73 35.30 15.50
C ASP A 89 42.59 34.31 16.35
N PHE A 90 43.11 33.24 15.71
CA PHE A 90 44.52 33.21 15.25
C PHE A 90 44.89 32.04 14.30
N LEU A 91 45.93 32.32 13.51
CA LEU A 91 46.53 31.63 12.35
C LEU A 91 47.02 30.15 12.43
N SER A 92 46.80 29.43 11.31
CA SER A 92 47.80 28.77 10.43
C SER A 92 48.28 27.30 10.53
N SER A 93 48.41 26.70 9.33
CA SER A 93 49.23 25.52 8.92
C SER A 93 48.81 24.15 9.47
N SER A 94 48.88 23.05 8.71
CA SER A 94 49.92 22.67 7.73
C SER A 94 49.38 21.76 6.59
N VAL A 95 50.26 21.35 5.66
CA VAL A 95 49.92 20.64 4.41
C VAL A 95 50.42 19.20 4.44
N SER A 96 49.60 18.24 3.97
CA SER A 96 50.06 17.06 3.24
C SER A 96 48.94 16.41 2.43
N SER A 97 49.28 15.93 1.25
CA SER A 97 48.38 15.30 0.26
C SER A 97 48.53 13.79 0.24
N VAL A 98 47.43 13.06 0.12
CA VAL A 98 47.42 11.67 -0.38
C VAL A 98 46.29 11.52 -1.39
N VAL A 99 46.60 10.90 -2.53
CA VAL A 99 45.61 10.41 -3.50
C VAL A 99 45.49 8.90 -3.30
N VAL A 100 44.26 8.37 -3.24
CA VAL A 100 43.98 6.95 -3.43
C VAL A 100 42.76 6.83 -4.36
N GLU A 101 42.83 5.89 -5.29
CA GLU A 101 41.86 5.71 -6.37
C GLU A 101 40.65 4.86 -5.93
N SER A 102 39.62 4.87 -6.78
CA SER A 102 38.49 3.97 -6.72
C SER A 102 38.91 2.49 -6.82
N ILE A 103 38.30 1.63 -6.01
CA ILE A 103 38.27 0.18 -6.25
C ILE A 103 36.81 -0.26 -6.37
N GLN A 104 36.43 -0.78 -7.53
CA GLN A 104 35.18 -1.53 -7.68
C GLN A 104 35.38 -2.94 -7.10
N ALA A 105 34.44 -3.39 -6.28
CA ALA A 105 34.31 -4.80 -5.90
C ALA A 105 32.98 -5.32 -6.48
N ALA A 106 33.06 -6.26 -7.42
CA ALA A 106 31.93 -7.02 -7.92
C ALA A 106 32.11 -8.48 -7.51
N GLN A 107 31.18 -9.01 -6.70
CA GLN A 107 31.04 -10.38 -6.24
C GLN A 107 29.65 -10.51 -5.59
N ASP A 108 28.97 -11.66 -5.57
CA ASP A 108 28.94 -12.77 -6.53
C ASP A 108 27.58 -13.49 -6.33
N SER A 109 27.07 -14.21 -7.34
CA SER A 109 25.78 -14.90 -7.27
C SER A 109 25.93 -16.34 -6.80
N THR A 110 26.01 -16.56 -5.48
CA THR A 110 25.98 -17.90 -4.87
C THR A 110 24.61 -18.21 -4.25
N ILE A 111 23.93 -19.21 -4.80
CA ILE A 111 22.70 -19.78 -4.21
C ILE A 111 23.12 -20.79 -3.12
N GLU A 112 22.70 -20.56 -1.88
CA GLU A 112 22.68 -21.61 -0.84
C GLU A 112 21.23 -22.03 -0.54
N GLN A 113 21.02 -23.33 -0.34
CA GLN A 113 19.70 -23.87 -0.02
C GLN A 113 19.48 -23.83 1.50
N VAL A 114 18.43 -23.13 1.94
CA VAL A 114 17.99 -23.18 3.34
C VAL A 114 17.02 -24.35 3.52
N THR A 115 17.42 -25.34 4.30
CA THR A 115 16.60 -26.51 4.65
C THR A 115 15.53 -26.13 5.66
N THR A 116 14.25 -26.22 5.29
CA THR A 116 13.13 -26.02 6.22
C THR A 116 13.03 -27.20 7.19
N TYR A 117 12.95 -26.90 8.50
CA TYR A 117 12.61 -27.88 9.53
C TYR A 117 11.13 -27.74 9.91
N GLU A 118 10.34 -28.81 9.75
CA GLU A 118 9.01 -28.90 10.35
C GLU A 118 9.12 -29.29 11.83
N GLN A 119 8.43 -28.56 12.71
CA GLN A 119 8.05 -29.05 14.03
C GLN A 119 6.53 -28.97 14.21
N VAL A 120 5.93 -30.14 14.45
CA VAL A 120 4.51 -30.27 14.77
C VAL A 120 4.33 -30.09 16.28
N ILE A 121 3.66 -29.02 16.68
CA ILE A 121 3.18 -28.84 18.06
C ILE A 121 1.67 -29.07 18.06
N SER A 122 1.21 -30.02 18.87
CA SER A 122 -0.19 -30.39 19.03
C SER A 122 -0.72 -29.87 20.37
N THR A 123 -1.80 -29.09 20.33
CA THR A 123 -2.61 -28.72 21.49
C THR A 123 -4.09 -28.89 21.15
N GLN A 124 -4.86 -29.44 22.10
CA GLN A 124 -6.30 -29.62 21.93
C GLN A 124 -7.07 -28.41 22.48
N ALA A 125 -8.15 -28.04 21.80
CA ALA A 125 -9.22 -27.18 22.30
C ALA A 125 -10.56 -27.77 21.86
N GLN A 126 -11.62 -27.53 22.63
CA GLN A 126 -12.90 -28.26 22.51
C GLN A 126 -13.94 -27.54 21.65
N ASP A 127 -14.79 -28.36 21.00
CA ASP A 127 -16.17 -28.12 20.57
C ASP A 127 -16.56 -26.81 19.84
N PRO A 128 -16.77 -26.86 18.52
CA PRO A 128 -17.66 -25.95 17.80
C PRO A 128 -19.05 -26.60 17.56
N VAL A 129 -20.12 -25.90 17.93
CA VAL A 129 -21.48 -26.26 17.49
C VAL A 129 -21.73 -25.73 16.08
N THR A 130 -21.89 -26.62 15.10
CA THR A 130 -22.32 -26.24 13.74
C THR A 130 -23.46 -27.14 13.24
N SER A 131 -24.50 -26.53 12.68
CA SER A 131 -25.58 -27.22 12.00
C SER A 131 -25.14 -27.60 10.60
N ALA A 132 -24.91 -28.90 10.34
CA ALA A 132 -24.57 -29.38 9.01
C ALA A 132 -25.76 -29.25 8.04
N LEU A 133 -25.48 -28.81 6.81
CA LEU A 133 -26.36 -29.01 5.66
C LEU A 133 -26.40 -30.50 5.29
N ASN A 134 -27.44 -30.93 4.58
CA ASN A 134 -27.67 -32.36 4.36
C ASN A 134 -26.93 -32.93 3.13
N GLU A 135 -26.90 -34.26 3.00
CA GLU A 135 -26.16 -34.95 1.93
C GLU A 135 -26.86 -34.89 0.55
N GLU A 136 -28.06 -34.29 0.45
CA GLU A 136 -28.80 -34.06 -0.80
C GLU A 136 -28.48 -32.67 -1.36
N ASP A 137 -28.48 -31.63 -0.50
CA ASP A 137 -28.07 -30.25 -0.86
C ASP A 137 -26.69 -30.23 -1.56
N TYR A 138 -25.73 -31.01 -1.03
CA TYR A 138 -24.38 -31.12 -1.57
C TYR A 138 -24.33 -31.77 -2.96
N LYS A 139 -25.25 -32.69 -3.26
CA LYS A 139 -25.31 -33.38 -4.56
C LYS A 139 -25.92 -32.48 -5.63
N GLU A 140 -26.93 -31.69 -5.29
CA GLU A 140 -27.51 -30.69 -6.21
C GLU A 140 -26.49 -29.61 -6.58
N LEU A 141 -25.67 -29.15 -5.62
CA LEU A 141 -24.57 -28.22 -5.87
C LEU A 141 -23.50 -28.80 -6.82
N LEU A 142 -23.06 -30.05 -6.58
CA LEU A 142 -22.09 -30.75 -7.45
C LEU A 142 -22.62 -30.98 -8.87
N GLN A 143 -23.90 -31.31 -9.01
CA GLN A 143 -24.54 -31.54 -10.31
C GLN A 143 -24.70 -30.23 -11.09
N THR A 144 -24.96 -29.11 -10.39
CA THR A 144 -24.98 -27.77 -10.98
C THR A 144 -23.58 -27.35 -11.48
N LEU A 145 -22.53 -27.57 -10.69
CA LEU A 145 -21.14 -27.27 -11.07
C LEU A 145 -20.67 -28.09 -12.28
N THR A 146 -21.02 -29.38 -12.34
CA THR A 146 -20.67 -30.25 -13.47
C THR A 146 -21.26 -29.74 -14.80
N ASN A 147 -22.49 -29.22 -14.78
CA ASN A 147 -23.12 -28.66 -15.98
C ASN A 147 -22.44 -27.36 -16.47
N ILE A 148 -21.90 -26.54 -15.55
CA ILE A 148 -21.17 -25.31 -15.91
C ILE A 148 -19.84 -25.67 -16.60
N VAL A 149 -19.07 -26.61 -16.03
CA VAL A 149 -17.78 -27.07 -16.61
C VAL A 149 -17.99 -27.64 -18.02
N SER A 150 -19.07 -28.40 -18.23
CA SER A 150 -19.41 -28.99 -19.53
C SER A 150 -19.83 -27.97 -20.60
N GLN A 151 -20.17 -26.73 -20.24
CA GLN A 151 -20.46 -25.65 -21.21
C GLN A 151 -19.21 -24.84 -21.57
N THR A 152 -18.17 -24.86 -20.73
CA THR A 152 -16.89 -24.19 -21.03
C THR A 152 -15.97 -24.97 -21.97
N SER A 153 -16.18 -26.28 -22.15
CA SER A 153 -15.26 -27.15 -22.90
C SER A 153 -15.39 -27.13 -24.43
N GLU A 154 -16.47 -26.58 -25.01
CA GLU A 154 -16.66 -26.53 -26.47
C GLU A 154 -16.07 -25.27 -27.14
N ALA A 155 -15.47 -24.35 -26.36
CA ALA A 155 -15.10 -23.00 -26.81
C ALA A 155 -13.59 -22.73 -26.92
N GLN A 156 -12.71 -23.75 -26.85
CA GLN A 156 -11.26 -23.50 -26.85
C GLN A 156 -10.37 -24.62 -27.46
N GLU A 157 -10.63 -25.03 -28.71
CA GLU A 157 -9.74 -25.95 -29.45
C GLU A 157 -9.26 -25.44 -30.82
N THR A 158 -8.70 -24.23 -30.88
CA THR A 158 -7.76 -23.84 -31.97
C THR A 158 -6.84 -22.68 -31.54
N ALA A 159 -5.64 -22.99 -31.01
CA ALA A 159 -4.39 -22.21 -31.12
C ALA A 159 -3.29 -22.73 -30.18
N VAL A 160 -2.39 -23.61 -30.65
CA VAL A 160 -1.13 -23.91 -29.97
C VAL A 160 0.00 -24.09 -31.01
N GLN A 161 0.81 -23.04 -31.22
CA GLN A 161 2.23 -23.12 -31.61
C GLN A 161 2.92 -21.74 -31.57
N SER A 162 4.25 -21.76 -31.69
CA SER A 162 5.19 -20.61 -31.65
C SER A 162 5.10 -19.69 -30.43
N SER A 163 5.95 -19.97 -29.44
CA SER A 163 6.31 -19.04 -28.37
C SER A 163 7.41 -18.09 -28.83
N GLU A 164 7.05 -16.93 -29.39
CA GLU A 164 7.92 -15.76 -29.43
C GLU A 164 7.58 -14.79 -28.29
N ASN A 165 8.54 -13.95 -27.91
CA ASN A 165 8.39 -13.02 -26.80
C ASN A 165 7.54 -11.81 -27.21
N THR A 166 6.22 -11.98 -27.26
CA THR A 166 5.26 -10.97 -27.69
C THR A 166 5.24 -9.79 -26.72
N GLN A 167 6.12 -8.82 -26.95
CA GLN A 167 6.04 -7.53 -26.29
C GLN A 167 4.65 -6.93 -26.53
N PRO A 168 3.95 -6.42 -25.50
CA PRO A 168 2.71 -5.67 -25.66
C PRO A 168 2.89 -4.54 -26.67
N SER A 169 1.81 -4.18 -27.39
CA SER A 169 1.81 -3.17 -28.45
C SER A 169 1.95 -1.73 -27.92
N SER A 170 3.10 -1.44 -27.29
CA SER A 170 3.47 -0.10 -26.88
C SER A 170 3.79 0.77 -28.09
N ALA A 171 3.41 2.05 -28.01
CA ALA A 171 3.75 3.05 -29.02
C ALA A 171 4.76 4.06 -28.45
N PRO A 172 5.66 4.63 -29.27
CA PRO A 172 6.48 5.76 -28.86
C PRO A 172 5.60 6.91 -28.37
N SER A 173 5.84 7.38 -27.16
CA SER A 173 5.10 8.48 -26.55
C SER A 173 5.36 9.81 -27.30
N PRO A 174 4.49 10.82 -27.17
CA PRO A 174 4.71 12.14 -27.76
C PRO A 174 6.09 12.71 -27.38
N PRO A 175 6.80 13.37 -28.32
CA PRO A 175 8.14 13.89 -28.05
C PRO A 175 8.11 14.91 -26.91
N ALA A 176 9.11 14.84 -26.03
CA ALA A 176 9.18 15.67 -24.83
C ALA A 176 9.11 17.16 -25.17
N ARG A 177 8.17 17.88 -24.55
CA ARG A 177 8.02 19.32 -24.75
C ARG A 177 9.14 20.06 -24.02
N ASN A 178 9.43 21.28 -24.49
CA ASN A 178 10.36 22.18 -23.80
C ASN A 178 9.73 22.72 -22.50
N ASN A 179 9.90 21.96 -21.42
CA ASN A 179 9.83 22.45 -20.04
C ASN A 179 11.23 22.85 -19.55
N ASN A 180 11.26 23.74 -18.55
CA ASN A 180 12.47 24.18 -17.83
C ASN A 180 12.66 23.36 -16.52
N PHE A 181 12.17 22.12 -16.48
CA PHE A 181 12.34 21.25 -15.32
C PHE A 181 13.75 20.67 -15.29
N ASN A 182 14.21 20.26 -14.10
CA ASN A 182 15.49 19.59 -13.94
C ASN A 182 15.52 18.30 -14.79
N TYR A 183 16.68 18.00 -15.37
CA TYR A 183 16.88 16.88 -16.27
C TYR A 183 18.34 16.45 -16.22
N VAL A 184 18.58 15.18 -15.88
CA VAL A 184 19.93 14.59 -15.86
C VAL A 184 20.20 13.95 -17.22
N GLU A 185 21.32 14.29 -17.84
CA GLU A 185 21.68 13.78 -19.16
C GLU A 185 21.77 12.24 -19.18
N GLY A 186 21.20 11.62 -20.20
CA GLY A 186 21.12 10.15 -20.34
C GLY A 186 19.87 9.50 -19.73
N THR A 187 19.06 10.24 -18.98
CA THR A 187 17.74 9.80 -18.46
C THR A 187 16.61 10.06 -19.48
N CYS A 188 15.38 9.59 -19.21
CA CYS A 188 14.21 10.03 -19.98
C CYS A 188 13.63 11.33 -19.40
N LYS A 189 13.62 12.38 -20.21
CA LYS A 189 13.02 13.67 -19.85
C LYS A 189 11.49 13.56 -19.71
N PHE A 190 10.96 14.11 -18.61
CA PHE A 190 9.52 14.25 -18.40
C PHE A 190 8.87 15.07 -19.54
N PRO A 191 7.87 14.54 -20.27
CA PRO A 191 7.47 15.13 -21.56
C PRO A 191 6.43 16.25 -21.46
N TRP A 192 5.77 16.44 -20.31
CA TRP A 192 4.67 17.40 -20.15
C TRP A 192 5.09 18.77 -19.60
N ASN A 193 4.20 19.75 -19.76
CA ASN A 193 4.19 21.04 -19.07
C ASN A 193 3.05 21.07 -18.03
N PHE A 194 3.08 22.01 -17.09
CA PHE A 194 1.89 22.34 -16.30
C PHE A 194 0.72 22.74 -17.23
N GLY A 195 -0.52 22.38 -16.86
CA GLY A 195 -1.72 22.74 -17.63
C GLY A 195 -1.83 22.07 -19.00
N ASN A 196 -1.28 20.86 -19.17
CA ASN A 196 -1.43 20.08 -20.41
C ASN A 196 -2.84 19.48 -20.56
N SER A 197 -3.17 19.10 -21.79
CA SER A 197 -4.43 18.45 -22.19
C SER A 197 -4.70 17.10 -21.53
N ASP A 198 -3.66 16.45 -21.01
CA ASP A 198 -3.66 15.03 -20.68
C ASP A 198 -3.93 14.81 -19.18
N ASN A 199 -4.19 15.90 -18.44
CA ASN A 199 -4.39 16.01 -16.99
C ASN A 199 -3.20 15.49 -16.15
N VAL A 200 -2.01 15.41 -16.73
CA VAL A 200 -0.78 15.05 -16.02
C VAL A 200 -0.27 16.26 -15.21
N VAL A 201 0.21 16.03 -13.99
CA VAL A 201 0.82 17.06 -13.13
C VAL A 201 2.32 16.80 -13.00
N PRO A 202 3.20 17.75 -13.34
CA PRO A 202 4.61 17.68 -12.96
C PRO A 202 4.76 17.89 -11.44
N ILE A 203 5.48 17.01 -10.74
CA ILE A 203 5.81 17.20 -9.32
C ILE A 203 7.29 17.53 -9.11
N THR A 204 7.60 18.25 -8.02
CA THR A 204 8.97 18.57 -7.54
C THR A 204 9.97 18.90 -8.66
N THR A 205 9.60 19.77 -9.61
CA THR A 205 10.30 19.93 -10.90
C THR A 205 11.73 20.50 -10.83
N SER A 206 12.19 20.91 -9.66
CA SER A 206 13.59 21.28 -9.36
C SER A 206 14.49 20.08 -9.06
N GLU A 207 13.91 18.96 -8.64
CA GLU A 207 14.61 17.78 -8.12
C GLU A 207 14.95 16.80 -9.25
N VAL A 208 15.78 15.79 -9.01
CA VAL A 208 16.31 14.93 -10.10
C VAL A 208 15.27 14.01 -10.73
N ASN A 209 14.07 13.92 -10.16
CA ASN A 209 12.90 13.31 -10.80
C ASN A 209 12.27 14.18 -11.91
N GLY A 210 12.59 15.48 -11.99
CA GLY A 210 12.29 16.34 -13.14
C GLY A 210 10.82 16.49 -13.53
N GLY A 211 9.87 16.18 -12.64
CA GLY A 211 8.44 16.13 -12.93
C GLY A 211 7.78 14.75 -12.75
N TRP A 212 8.55 13.66 -12.82
CA TRP A 212 8.05 12.29 -12.67
C TRP A 212 7.53 12.03 -11.24
N ALA A 213 6.53 11.14 -11.09
CA ALA A 213 5.99 10.70 -9.81
C ALA A 213 6.88 9.63 -9.15
N MET A 214 8.16 9.97 -9.01
CA MET A 214 9.22 9.16 -8.41
C MET A 214 9.80 9.98 -7.25
N SER A 215 10.51 9.38 -6.30
CA SER A 215 11.04 10.15 -5.16
C SER A 215 11.96 11.30 -5.63
N PRO A 216 12.04 12.44 -4.93
CA PRO A 216 12.82 13.61 -5.38
C PRO A 216 14.28 13.31 -5.78
N ASN A 217 14.89 12.33 -5.13
CA ASN A 217 16.25 11.83 -5.36
C ASN A 217 16.36 10.69 -6.40
N GLN A 218 15.27 10.34 -7.09
CA GLN A 218 15.16 9.20 -8.00
C GLN A 218 14.99 9.68 -9.45
N MET A 219 15.72 9.07 -10.39
CA MET A 219 15.68 9.43 -11.81
C MET A 219 14.89 8.40 -12.64
N CYS A 220 14.21 8.88 -13.69
CA CYS A 220 13.63 8.04 -14.74
C CYS A 220 14.73 7.53 -15.68
N THR A 221 15.42 6.47 -15.30
CA THR A 221 16.57 5.91 -16.04
C THR A 221 16.15 5.10 -17.25
N LYS A 222 17.07 4.96 -18.21
CA LYS A 222 16.94 4.02 -19.33
C LYS A 222 16.76 2.59 -18.83
N GLY A 223 15.81 1.88 -19.43
CA GLY A 223 15.42 0.53 -19.06
C GLY A 223 14.43 0.45 -17.89
N SER A 224 13.94 1.57 -17.35
CA SER A 224 13.08 1.61 -16.16
C SER A 224 11.66 2.17 -16.41
N TRP A 225 10.75 1.85 -15.49
CA TRP A 225 9.39 2.38 -15.46
C TRP A 225 9.34 3.73 -14.73
N CYS A 226 8.58 4.66 -15.30
CA CYS A 226 8.51 6.06 -14.90
C CYS A 226 7.05 6.48 -14.66
N PRO A 227 6.55 6.31 -13.42
CA PRO A 227 5.24 6.81 -13.01
C PRO A 227 5.16 8.34 -13.13
N TYR A 228 3.98 8.85 -13.43
CA TYR A 228 3.66 10.28 -13.49
C TYR A 228 2.42 10.59 -12.65
N ALA A 229 2.31 11.82 -12.16
CA ALA A 229 1.17 12.24 -11.35
C ALA A 229 0.01 12.68 -12.23
N CYS A 230 -1.22 12.41 -11.79
CA CYS A 230 -2.43 12.91 -12.41
C CYS A 230 -3.07 14.02 -11.55
N ALA A 231 -3.88 14.87 -12.18
CA ALA A 231 -4.60 15.93 -11.49
C ALA A 231 -5.56 15.35 -10.42
N PRO A 232 -5.86 16.09 -9.33
CA PRO A 232 -6.79 15.64 -8.30
C PRO A 232 -8.14 15.19 -8.88
N GLY A 233 -8.57 13.97 -8.54
CA GLY A 233 -9.74 13.32 -9.14
C GLY A 233 -9.45 12.41 -10.34
N TYR A 234 -8.19 12.23 -10.73
CA TYR A 234 -7.76 11.35 -11.84
C TYR A 234 -6.70 10.33 -11.40
N TYR A 235 -6.60 9.23 -12.16
CA TYR A 235 -5.62 8.15 -11.98
C TYR A 235 -4.80 7.92 -13.26
N SER A 236 -3.59 7.33 -13.12
CA SER A 236 -2.75 6.95 -14.28
C SER A 236 -3.34 5.73 -14.98
N ALA A 237 -3.69 5.85 -16.26
CA ALA A 237 -4.17 4.72 -17.06
C ALA A 237 -3.05 3.93 -17.76
N GLN A 238 -1.79 4.17 -17.38
CA GLN A 238 -0.58 3.57 -17.96
C GLN A 238 0.27 2.88 -16.87
N TRP A 239 0.66 1.63 -17.15
CA TRP A 239 1.45 0.74 -16.30
C TRP A 239 1.87 -0.52 -17.11
N ASP A 240 2.67 -1.40 -16.52
CA ASP A 240 3.07 -2.68 -17.15
C ASP A 240 1.89 -3.68 -17.26
N PRO A 241 1.44 -4.02 -18.48
CA PRO A 241 0.30 -4.92 -18.67
C PRO A 241 0.56 -6.37 -18.21
N ASN A 242 1.80 -6.72 -17.87
CA ASN A 242 2.15 -8.05 -17.34
C ASN A 242 1.95 -8.14 -15.81
N THR A 243 1.74 -7.02 -15.11
CA THR A 243 1.54 -7.00 -13.65
C THR A 243 0.23 -7.68 -13.27
N ASN A 244 0.31 -8.82 -12.59
CA ASN A 244 -0.83 -9.68 -12.24
C ASN A 244 -1.07 -9.84 -10.73
N GLN A 245 -0.21 -9.25 -9.89
CA GLN A 245 -0.32 -9.24 -8.43
C GLN A 245 0.06 -7.85 -7.89
N PRO A 246 -0.72 -7.24 -6.96
CA PRO A 246 -0.43 -5.89 -6.46
C PRO A 246 0.95 -5.76 -5.80
N ASN A 247 1.43 -6.83 -5.14
CA ASN A 247 2.70 -6.87 -4.42
C ASN A 247 3.73 -7.81 -5.08
N GLY A 248 3.48 -8.23 -6.33
CA GLY A 248 4.33 -9.19 -7.05
C GLY A 248 5.26 -8.52 -8.08
N PRO A 249 5.95 -9.31 -8.93
CA PRO A 249 6.72 -8.77 -10.04
C PRO A 249 5.87 -7.82 -10.90
N GLY A 250 6.37 -6.60 -11.11
CA GLY A 250 5.64 -5.54 -11.81
C GLY A 250 4.82 -4.60 -10.92
N SER A 251 4.76 -4.80 -9.60
CA SER A 251 4.08 -3.89 -8.65
C SER A 251 4.54 -2.43 -8.79
N MET A 252 5.83 -2.24 -9.01
CA MET A 252 6.47 -0.92 -9.14
C MET A 252 6.43 -0.35 -10.57
N ASN A 253 5.91 -1.09 -11.55
CA ASN A 253 6.05 -0.77 -12.96
C ASN A 253 4.92 0.16 -13.46
N GLY A 254 4.89 1.38 -12.94
CA GLY A 254 3.88 2.40 -13.28
C GLY A 254 4.27 3.39 -14.38
N GLY A 255 3.25 4.00 -14.98
CA GLY A 255 3.39 5.08 -15.96
C GLY A 255 3.93 4.62 -17.31
N LEU A 256 4.99 5.27 -17.78
CA LEU A 256 5.62 5.01 -19.07
C LEU A 256 6.91 4.21 -18.91
N TYR A 257 7.25 3.39 -19.89
CA TYR A 257 8.53 2.70 -19.90
C TYR A 257 9.58 3.53 -20.64
N CYS A 258 10.68 3.89 -19.98
CA CYS A 258 11.84 4.49 -20.63
C CYS A 258 12.71 3.38 -21.21
N ASP A 259 12.77 3.25 -22.54
CA ASP A 259 13.57 2.18 -23.17
C ASP A 259 15.09 2.43 -23.08
N ASN A 260 15.88 1.44 -23.50
CA ASN A 260 17.35 1.51 -23.46
C ASN A 260 17.95 2.59 -24.39
N ASN A 261 17.17 3.11 -25.35
CA ASN A 261 17.59 4.23 -26.20
C ASN A 261 17.29 5.59 -25.53
N GLY A 262 16.36 5.63 -24.58
CA GLY A 262 15.82 6.84 -23.97
C GLY A 262 14.54 7.33 -24.65
N VAL A 263 13.83 6.45 -25.37
CA VAL A 263 12.50 6.73 -25.92
C VAL A 263 11.46 6.24 -24.92
N LEU A 264 10.52 7.12 -24.56
CA LEU A 264 9.37 6.77 -23.75
C LEU A 264 8.38 5.94 -24.58
N GLN A 265 7.92 4.84 -23.99
CA GLN A 265 6.95 3.91 -24.57
C GLN A 265 5.66 3.97 -23.76
N THR A 266 4.53 4.19 -24.43
CA THR A 266 3.18 4.19 -23.85
C THR A 266 2.60 2.77 -23.90
N PRO A 267 2.33 2.09 -22.77
CA PRO A 267 1.88 0.70 -22.75
C PRO A 267 0.50 0.45 -23.36
N PHE A 268 -0.44 1.38 -23.13
CA PHE A 268 -1.81 1.32 -23.64
C PHE A 268 -2.07 2.57 -24.52
N PRO A 269 -1.59 2.58 -25.78
CA PRO A 269 -1.64 3.77 -26.64
C PRO A 269 -3.07 4.13 -27.13
N ASP A 270 -4.04 3.26 -26.86
CA ASP A 270 -5.48 3.47 -27.04
C ASP A 270 -6.14 4.24 -25.88
N ARG A 271 -5.44 4.41 -24.75
CA ARG A 271 -5.94 5.08 -23.54
C ARG A 271 -5.34 6.48 -23.39
N ALA A 272 -6.07 7.35 -22.67
CA ALA A 272 -5.51 8.60 -22.15
C ALA A 272 -4.37 8.32 -21.14
N TYR A 273 -3.59 9.35 -20.80
CA TYR A 273 -2.58 9.25 -19.73
C TYR A 273 -3.24 9.29 -18.34
N CYS A 274 -4.11 10.26 -18.10
CA CYS A 274 -4.91 10.34 -16.89
C CYS A 274 -6.40 10.15 -17.21
N VAL A 275 -7.07 9.26 -16.47
CA VAL A 275 -8.51 8.99 -16.57
C VAL A 275 -9.18 9.38 -15.25
N LYS A 276 -10.41 9.89 -15.33
CA LYS A 276 -11.13 10.43 -14.17
C LYS A 276 -11.67 9.31 -13.29
N GLY A 277 -11.45 9.40 -11.98
CA GLY A 277 -12.03 8.48 -11.00
C GLY A 277 -13.53 8.70 -10.76
N MET A 278 -14.10 7.95 -9.82
CA MET A 278 -15.56 7.89 -9.55
C MET A 278 -16.22 9.26 -9.25
N SER A 279 -15.43 10.29 -8.90
CA SER A 279 -15.87 11.69 -8.79
C SER A 279 -16.92 11.98 -7.72
N ASN A 280 -17.18 11.03 -6.82
CA ASN A 280 -18.21 11.06 -5.78
C ASN A 280 -17.69 11.44 -4.38
N VAL A 281 -16.38 11.72 -4.25
CA VAL A 281 -15.74 12.05 -2.96
C VAL A 281 -14.85 13.28 -3.10
N LYS A 282 -14.87 14.14 -2.08
CA LYS A 282 -14.00 15.32 -1.94
C LYS A 282 -13.46 15.46 -0.52
N ILE A 283 -12.43 16.27 -0.35
CA ILE A 283 -12.05 16.88 0.94
C ILE A 283 -12.74 18.24 1.02
N THR A 284 -13.21 18.61 2.20
CA THR A 284 -13.70 19.96 2.54
C THR A 284 -12.94 20.45 3.75
N ASN A 285 -12.13 21.50 3.56
CA ASN A 285 -11.27 22.04 4.59
C ASN A 285 -11.93 23.27 5.23
N ASN A 286 -12.50 23.11 6.42
CA ASN A 286 -13.09 24.20 7.20
C ASN A 286 -12.06 24.92 8.11
N LEU A 287 -10.79 24.50 8.06
CA LEU A 287 -9.69 25.10 8.82
C LEU A 287 -9.25 26.44 8.19
N SER A 288 -8.57 27.26 9.01
CA SER A 288 -7.97 28.54 8.60
C SER A 288 -6.72 28.41 7.73
N SER A 289 -6.20 27.20 7.53
CA SER A 289 -4.93 26.90 6.87
C SER A 289 -5.10 25.75 5.86
N SER A 290 -4.27 25.72 4.81
CA SER A 290 -4.34 24.67 3.78
C SER A 290 -3.96 23.28 4.32
N VAL A 291 -4.43 22.23 3.66
CA VAL A 291 -4.07 20.84 3.95
C VAL A 291 -3.70 20.13 2.66
N SER A 292 -2.56 19.44 2.61
CA SER A 292 -2.20 18.54 1.52
C SER A 292 -2.50 17.07 1.85
N ALA A 293 -3.28 16.45 0.98
CA ALA A 293 -3.51 15.01 0.90
C ALA A 293 -2.61 14.44 -0.20
N CYS A 294 -1.67 13.59 0.17
CA CYS A 294 -0.61 13.10 -0.69
C CYS A 294 -0.92 11.65 -1.10
N GLN A 295 -1.32 11.45 -2.36
CA GLN A 295 -1.69 10.14 -2.89
C GLN A 295 -0.46 9.27 -3.17
N THR A 296 -0.57 8.00 -2.79
CA THR A 296 0.46 6.96 -2.99
C THR A 296 0.60 6.57 -4.47
N ILE A 297 1.83 6.33 -4.93
CA ILE A 297 2.09 5.90 -6.31
C ILE A 297 1.84 4.40 -6.47
N TYR A 298 0.66 4.05 -6.99
CA TYR A 298 0.25 2.69 -7.33
C TYR A 298 -0.18 2.60 -8.80
N PRO A 299 0.39 1.72 -9.64
CA PRO A 299 1.68 1.03 -9.44
C PRO A 299 2.85 2.02 -9.40
N GLY A 300 3.91 1.70 -8.66
CA GLY A 300 5.06 2.59 -8.51
C GLY A 300 5.91 2.32 -7.28
N ASN A 301 6.63 3.33 -6.81
CA ASN A 301 7.55 3.22 -5.67
C ASN A 301 6.85 3.32 -4.30
N GLU A 302 5.52 3.25 -4.25
CA GLU A 302 4.67 3.31 -3.04
C GLU A 302 4.90 4.55 -2.14
N ALA A 303 5.51 5.61 -2.67
CA ALA A 303 5.68 6.87 -1.97
C ALA A 303 4.46 7.79 -2.15
N MET A 304 4.25 8.73 -1.22
CA MET A 304 3.09 9.64 -1.22
C MET A 304 3.43 10.97 -1.87
N LEU A 305 3.44 11.00 -3.21
CA LEU A 305 4.04 12.07 -3.99
C LEU A 305 3.05 12.85 -4.89
N ILE A 306 1.81 12.36 -5.07
CA ILE A 306 0.79 13.06 -5.88
C ILE A 306 0.02 14.04 -4.97
N PRO A 307 0.13 15.38 -5.15
CA PRO A 307 -0.47 16.35 -4.25
C PRO A 307 -1.93 16.69 -4.59
N THR A 308 -2.81 16.62 -3.60
CA THR A 308 -4.12 17.28 -3.60
C THR A 308 -4.18 18.27 -2.44
N VAL A 309 -4.25 19.57 -2.73
CA VAL A 309 -4.22 20.63 -1.69
C VAL A 309 -5.61 21.26 -1.50
N ALA A 310 -6.22 21.04 -0.34
CA ALA A 310 -7.45 21.70 0.06
C ALA A 310 -7.14 23.05 0.72
N GLN A 311 -7.47 24.13 0.03
CA GLN A 311 -7.26 25.51 0.51
C GLN A 311 -8.20 25.87 1.68
N PRO A 312 -7.88 26.88 2.51
CA PRO A 312 -8.72 27.29 3.64
C PRO A 312 -10.17 27.61 3.20
N GLY A 313 -11.15 27.08 3.94
CA GLY A 313 -12.58 27.29 3.64
C GLY A 313 -13.04 26.77 2.27
N SER A 314 -12.36 25.75 1.72
CA SER A 314 -12.57 25.27 0.35
C SER A 314 -12.57 23.74 0.25
N SER A 315 -13.07 23.21 -0.87
CA SER A 315 -13.01 21.78 -1.19
C SER A 315 -11.94 21.46 -2.25
N ALA A 316 -11.42 20.24 -2.20
CA ALA A 316 -10.60 19.64 -3.26
C ALA A 316 -11.13 18.23 -3.60
N VAL A 317 -11.26 17.91 -4.88
CA VAL A 317 -11.67 16.56 -5.32
C VAL A 317 -10.50 15.61 -5.15
N ILE A 318 -10.72 14.45 -4.52
CA ILE A 318 -9.72 13.38 -4.46
C ILE A 318 -10.00 12.32 -5.52
N ASN A 319 -8.97 11.58 -5.92
CA ASN A 319 -9.16 10.44 -6.80
C ASN A 319 -9.80 9.24 -6.07
N VAL A 320 -10.80 8.64 -6.69
CA VAL A 320 -11.47 7.41 -6.23
C VAL A 320 -11.31 6.40 -7.35
N ASN A 321 -10.48 5.38 -7.15
CA ASN A 321 -10.22 4.39 -8.19
C ASN A 321 -11.49 3.57 -8.49
N PRO A 322 -11.88 3.40 -9.76
CA PRO A 322 -12.87 2.38 -10.15
C PRO A 322 -12.29 0.98 -9.91
N LYS A 323 -13.14 -0.03 -9.80
CA LYS A 323 -12.71 -1.41 -9.52
C LYS A 323 -11.89 -2.04 -10.66
N GLU A 324 -11.99 -1.49 -11.87
CA GLU A 324 -11.19 -1.84 -13.04
C GLU A 324 -9.80 -1.16 -13.06
N TYR A 325 -9.52 -0.25 -12.13
CA TYR A 325 -8.16 0.28 -11.95
C TYR A 325 -7.21 -0.83 -11.52
N TRP A 326 -6.00 -0.84 -12.08
CA TRP A 326 -4.85 -1.69 -11.72
C TRP A 326 -5.10 -2.67 -10.54
N LEU A 327 -5.52 -3.89 -10.88
CA LEU A 327 -5.76 -5.02 -9.96
C LEU A 327 -6.76 -4.79 -8.81
N GLY A 328 -7.64 -3.79 -8.94
CA GLY A 328 -8.65 -3.41 -7.95
C GLY A 328 -8.13 -2.51 -6.82
N THR A 329 -6.90 -1.98 -6.93
CA THR A 329 -6.27 -1.22 -5.84
C THR A 329 -6.93 0.14 -5.63
N SER A 330 -7.37 0.41 -4.39
CA SER A 330 -7.92 1.70 -3.97
C SER A 330 -6.85 2.81 -3.95
N SER A 331 -7.28 4.06 -4.06
CA SER A 331 -6.41 5.19 -3.76
C SER A 331 -6.16 5.25 -2.25
N GLN A 332 -4.92 5.54 -1.87
CA GLN A 332 -4.53 5.86 -0.51
C GLN A 332 -3.94 7.28 -0.50
N PHE A 333 -4.33 8.10 0.48
CA PHE A 333 -3.85 9.46 0.68
C PHE A 333 -3.34 9.62 2.10
N TYR A 334 -2.09 10.05 2.26
CA TYR A 334 -1.58 10.44 3.57
C TYR A 334 -1.77 11.95 3.72
N VAL A 335 -2.48 12.38 4.77
CA VAL A 335 -3.03 13.73 4.86
C VAL A 335 -2.34 14.50 5.99
N ASN A 336 -1.58 15.52 5.57
CA ASN A 336 -0.65 16.27 6.41
C ASN A 336 -1.36 17.19 7.43
N HIS A 337 -0.60 17.73 8.38
CA HIS A 337 -1.07 18.75 9.32
C HIS A 337 -1.60 20.02 8.62
N ALA A 338 -2.40 20.81 9.34
CA ALA A 338 -2.87 22.11 8.86
C ALA A 338 -1.71 23.09 8.62
N GLY A 339 -1.83 23.92 7.57
CA GLY A 339 -0.74 24.76 7.06
C GLY A 339 0.14 24.07 6.02
N SER A 340 -0.29 22.94 5.46
CA SER A 340 0.50 22.15 4.52
C SER A 340 0.16 22.39 3.04
N ASN A 341 1.14 22.08 2.18
CA ASN A 341 1.13 22.33 0.74
C ASN A 341 1.71 21.14 -0.04
N GLU A 342 1.80 21.27 -1.37
CA GLU A 342 2.28 20.22 -2.28
C GLU A 342 3.75 19.82 -2.04
N GLN A 343 4.59 20.70 -1.48
CA GLN A 343 5.99 20.41 -1.18
C GLN A 343 6.16 19.41 -0.02
N GLN A 344 5.09 19.10 0.72
CA GLN A 344 5.07 18.07 1.78
C GLN A 344 4.55 16.71 1.29
N CYS A 345 4.28 16.55 -0.01
CA CYS A 345 4.07 15.25 -0.63
C CYS A 345 5.42 14.64 -1.05
N ILE A 346 6.16 14.21 -0.04
CA ILE A 346 7.47 13.58 -0.10
C ILE A 346 7.52 12.39 0.86
N TRP A 347 8.52 11.51 0.73
CA TRP A 347 8.83 10.57 1.82
C TRP A 347 9.39 11.36 3.01
N GLY A 348 8.87 11.10 4.23
CA GLY A 348 9.17 11.88 5.43
C GLY A 348 10.33 11.32 6.25
N ASN A 349 10.38 11.70 7.53
CA ASN A 349 11.13 11.00 8.57
C ASN A 349 10.38 11.08 9.92
N SER A 350 10.82 10.31 10.92
CA SER A 350 10.23 10.30 12.28
C SER A 350 10.20 11.66 12.97
N ASP A 351 11.02 12.61 12.54
CA ASP A 351 11.16 13.92 13.17
C ASP A 351 10.20 14.97 12.57
N LYS A 352 9.55 14.63 11.45
CA LYS A 352 8.68 15.53 10.67
C LYS A 352 7.45 14.79 10.16
N PRO A 353 6.26 15.02 10.75
CA PRO A 353 5.03 14.30 10.39
C PRO A 353 4.45 14.77 9.04
N VAL A 354 5.09 14.33 7.96
CA VAL A 354 4.70 14.56 6.56
C VAL A 354 4.78 13.27 5.75
N GLY A 355 3.98 13.16 4.69
CA GLY A 355 3.99 12.00 3.80
C GLY A 355 3.68 10.72 4.56
N ASN A 356 4.58 9.73 4.54
CA ASN A 356 4.36 8.46 5.27
C ASN A 356 4.31 8.62 6.81
N TRP A 357 4.67 9.78 7.38
CA TRP A 357 4.47 10.13 8.80
C TRP A 357 3.34 11.17 9.02
N ALA A 358 2.49 11.45 8.02
CA ALA A 358 1.34 12.34 8.18
C ALA A 358 0.32 11.81 9.23
N PRO A 359 -0.46 12.66 9.94
CA PRO A 359 -1.37 12.21 11.00
C PRO A 359 -2.46 11.23 10.57
N PHE A 360 -2.98 11.37 9.34
CA PHE A 360 -4.09 10.59 8.82
C PHE A 360 -3.73 9.82 7.56
N VAL A 361 -4.37 8.67 7.36
CA VAL A 361 -4.49 8.03 6.04
C VAL A 361 -5.96 7.96 5.66
N PHE A 362 -6.30 8.42 4.46
CA PHE A 362 -7.62 8.27 3.85
C PHE A 362 -7.55 7.20 2.76
N GLY A 363 -8.45 6.21 2.81
CA GLY A 363 -8.66 5.25 1.72
C GLY A 363 -9.84 5.66 0.85
N ALA A 364 -9.77 5.45 -0.47
CA ALA A 364 -10.88 5.69 -1.39
C ALA A 364 -10.82 4.79 -2.65
N GLY A 365 -11.81 3.92 -2.84
CA GLY A 365 -11.90 3.10 -4.05
C GLY A 365 -13.22 2.34 -4.18
N GLN A 366 -13.54 1.89 -5.39
CA GLN A 366 -14.71 1.07 -5.68
C GLN A 366 -14.40 -0.42 -5.50
N GLY A 367 -15.26 -1.14 -4.78
CA GLY A 367 -15.14 -2.59 -4.61
C GLY A 367 -15.67 -3.39 -5.80
N PRO A 368 -15.42 -4.71 -5.86
CA PRO A 368 -15.91 -5.59 -6.92
C PRO A 368 -17.44 -5.53 -7.13
N ASP A 369 -18.18 -5.32 -6.05
CA ASP A 369 -19.64 -5.16 -5.99
C ASP A 369 -20.15 -3.85 -6.63
N GLY A 370 -19.26 -2.89 -6.91
CA GLY A 370 -19.58 -1.59 -7.48
C GLY A 370 -19.82 -0.48 -6.45
N ASN A 371 -19.79 -0.76 -5.15
CA ASN A 371 -19.92 0.26 -4.10
C ASN A 371 -18.59 1.00 -3.91
N THR A 372 -18.64 2.28 -3.55
CA THR A 372 -17.44 3.06 -3.19
C THR A 372 -17.19 2.94 -1.69
N TYR A 373 -16.00 2.55 -1.29
CA TYR A 373 -15.56 2.52 0.09
C TYR A 373 -14.61 3.68 0.35
N ILE A 374 -14.88 4.44 1.42
CA ILE A 374 -13.98 5.48 1.92
C ILE A 374 -13.71 5.29 3.39
N SER A 375 -12.47 5.53 3.81
CA SER A 375 -12.04 5.35 5.20
C SER A 375 -11.14 6.47 5.68
N VAL A 376 -11.15 6.72 6.98
CA VAL A 376 -10.15 7.53 7.68
C VAL A 376 -9.58 6.72 8.84
N VAL A 377 -8.25 6.71 8.97
CA VAL A 377 -7.51 6.15 10.11
C VAL A 377 -6.49 7.17 10.61
N TYR A 378 -6.12 7.14 11.89
CA TYR A 378 -4.86 7.74 12.33
C TYR A 378 -3.70 6.85 11.87
N ASN A 379 -2.64 7.46 11.36
CA ASN A 379 -1.48 6.73 10.83
C ASN A 379 -0.69 6.04 11.95
N GLU A 380 -0.46 4.73 11.81
CA GLU A 380 0.29 3.94 12.79
C GLU A 380 1.76 4.39 12.91
N LEU A 381 2.37 4.89 11.83
CA LEU A 381 3.73 5.45 11.87
C LEU A 381 3.80 6.79 12.62
N TYR A 382 2.72 7.59 12.58
CA TYR A 382 2.62 8.84 13.33
C TYR A 382 2.56 8.54 14.84
N ILE A 383 1.63 7.67 15.25
CA ILE A 383 1.48 7.24 16.65
C ILE A 383 2.73 6.52 17.15
N GLY A 384 3.28 5.59 16.36
CA GLY A 384 4.47 4.80 16.71
C GLY A 384 5.76 5.63 16.81
N SER A 385 5.80 6.83 16.23
CA SER A 385 6.91 7.79 16.38
C SER A 385 6.73 8.73 17.58
N GLY A 386 5.68 8.53 18.39
CA GLY A 386 5.41 9.32 19.60
C GLY A 386 4.62 10.61 19.38
N PHE A 387 4.12 10.88 18.16
CA PHE A 387 3.20 11.99 17.93
C PHE A 387 1.80 11.67 18.46
N SER A 388 1.12 12.68 19.02
CA SER A 388 -0.19 12.54 19.63
C SER A 388 -1.32 12.83 18.62
N PRO A 389 -2.26 11.89 18.40
CA PRO A 389 -3.51 12.14 17.66
C PRO A 389 -4.41 13.26 18.21
N GLN A 390 -4.12 13.83 19.39
CA GLN A 390 -4.80 15.00 19.93
C GLN A 390 -4.19 16.33 19.43
N ASP A 391 -3.01 16.29 18.81
CA ASP A 391 -2.23 17.47 18.38
C ASP A 391 -2.50 17.84 16.91
N THR A 392 -3.59 17.32 16.34
CA THR A 392 -4.03 17.54 14.96
C THR A 392 -5.52 17.92 14.90
N TYR A 393 -5.96 18.43 13.75
CA TYR A 393 -7.37 18.74 13.47
C TYR A 393 -8.23 17.47 13.39
N ASN A 394 -9.55 17.62 13.46
CA ASN A 394 -10.49 16.52 13.42
C ASN A 394 -10.93 16.23 11.98
N VAL A 395 -11.34 14.99 11.71
CA VAL A 395 -11.86 14.57 10.41
C VAL A 395 -13.17 13.81 10.59
N ARG A 396 -14.19 14.12 9.80
CA ARG A 396 -15.41 13.29 9.69
C ARG A 396 -15.79 13.02 8.24
N ILE A 397 -16.42 11.88 8.00
CA ILE A 397 -17.02 11.55 6.72
C ILE A 397 -18.49 11.95 6.75
N ASN A 398 -18.88 12.91 5.92
CA ASN A 398 -20.28 13.31 5.73
C ASN A 398 -20.85 12.62 4.48
N CYS A 399 -22.09 12.14 4.55
CA CYS A 399 -22.86 11.80 3.35
C CYS A 399 -23.52 13.07 2.79
N LEU A 400 -23.32 13.36 1.51
CA LEU A 400 -23.82 14.56 0.83
C LEU A 400 -25.06 14.27 -0.04
N SER A 401 -25.12 13.08 -0.65
CA SER A 401 -26.26 12.62 -1.43
C SER A 401 -26.34 11.09 -1.46
N GLY A 402 -27.51 10.55 -1.86
CA GLY A 402 -27.73 9.12 -1.99
C GLY A 402 -27.77 8.39 -0.65
N PHE A 403 -27.29 7.14 -0.63
CA PHE A 403 -27.21 6.31 0.57
C PHE A 403 -25.76 5.96 0.89
N CYS A 404 -25.31 6.40 2.08
CA CYS A 404 -24.03 6.01 2.67
C CYS A 404 -24.28 5.15 3.91
N ASN A 405 -23.74 3.93 3.94
CA ASN A 405 -23.79 3.04 5.09
C ASN A 405 -22.62 3.33 6.03
N PHE A 406 -22.93 3.75 7.26
CA PHE A 406 -21.97 4.07 8.31
C PHE A 406 -21.72 2.88 9.24
N PRO A 407 -20.60 2.87 10.01
CA PRO A 407 -20.38 1.86 11.04
C PRO A 407 -21.34 2.05 12.23
N ALA A 408 -21.24 1.14 13.22
CA ALA A 408 -22.00 1.24 14.46
C ALA A 408 -21.82 2.63 15.13
N GLY A 409 -22.94 3.21 15.57
CA GLY A 409 -23.00 4.62 16.00
C GLY A 409 -23.55 5.58 14.94
N ASN A 410 -23.61 5.17 13.66
CA ASN A 410 -24.09 5.99 12.54
C ASN A 410 -23.29 7.30 12.35
N GLU A 411 -22.00 7.27 12.68
CA GLU A 411 -21.02 8.30 12.35
C GLU A 411 -19.70 7.64 11.95
N CYS A 412 -18.87 8.34 11.18
CA CYS A 412 -17.47 7.98 10.99
C CYS A 412 -16.62 9.23 11.08
N LYS A 413 -15.85 9.33 12.16
CA LYS A 413 -14.92 10.43 12.43
C LYS A 413 -13.68 9.96 13.17
N CYS A 414 -12.66 10.79 13.14
CA CYS A 414 -11.50 10.79 14.02
C CYS A 414 -11.39 12.19 14.64
N GLU A 415 -11.64 12.29 15.94
CA GLU A 415 -11.90 13.51 16.70
C GLU A 415 -11.25 13.42 18.08
N ASN A 416 -10.50 14.46 18.49
CA ASN A 416 -9.77 14.53 19.77
C ASN A 416 -8.95 13.25 20.10
N GLY A 417 -8.21 12.74 19.11
CA GLY A 417 -7.34 11.56 19.26
C GLY A 417 -8.04 10.21 19.40
N LYS A 418 -9.32 10.11 19.03
CA LYS A 418 -10.10 8.86 18.98
C LYS A 418 -10.87 8.78 17.68
N CYS A 419 -11.29 7.58 17.25
CA CYS A 419 -12.15 7.41 16.09
C CYS A 419 -13.44 6.64 16.44
N SER A 420 -14.39 6.59 15.50
CA SER A 420 -15.64 5.81 15.65
C SER A 420 -15.41 4.29 15.71
N GLY A 421 -14.30 3.80 15.14
CA GLY A 421 -13.74 2.47 15.38
C GLY A 421 -12.37 2.54 16.07
N SER A 422 -11.68 1.40 16.22
CA SER A 422 -10.48 1.25 17.05
C SER A 422 -9.36 2.27 16.79
N ASN A 423 -9.00 2.47 15.52
CA ASN A 423 -8.03 3.47 15.07
C ASN A 423 -8.51 4.25 13.82
N GLY A 424 -9.80 4.11 13.49
CA GLY A 424 -10.41 4.67 12.28
C GLY A 424 -11.76 4.06 11.97
N CYS A 425 -12.31 4.36 10.80
CA CYS A 425 -13.60 3.87 10.33
C CYS A 425 -13.74 3.94 8.80
N THR A 426 -14.70 3.16 8.28
CA THR A 426 -15.01 3.06 6.85
C THR A 426 -16.50 3.29 6.62
N VAL A 427 -16.86 3.98 5.53
CA VAL A 427 -18.23 4.23 5.08
C VAL A 427 -18.39 3.68 3.65
N THR A 428 -19.52 3.04 3.38
CA THR A 428 -19.85 2.48 2.06
C THR A 428 -20.88 3.37 1.35
N LEU A 429 -20.50 3.99 0.25
CA LEU A 429 -21.36 4.75 -0.66
C LEU A 429 -21.95 3.80 -1.71
N THR A 430 -23.28 3.74 -1.80
CA THR A 430 -23.98 2.87 -2.76
C THR A 430 -24.57 3.67 -3.92
N GLY A 431 -24.48 3.16 -5.15
CA GLY A 431 -25.09 3.79 -6.33
C GLY A 431 -24.48 5.15 -6.67
N ASP A 432 -25.31 6.19 -6.73
CA ASP A 432 -24.93 7.58 -7.00
C ASP A 432 -24.62 8.41 -5.73
N ALA A 433 -24.43 7.73 -4.59
CA ALA A 433 -24.10 8.39 -3.34
C ALA A 433 -22.78 9.18 -3.42
N THR A 434 -22.77 10.36 -2.80
CA THR A 434 -21.59 11.23 -2.72
C THR A 434 -21.30 11.58 -1.26
N ALA A 435 -20.02 11.83 -0.96
CA ALA A 435 -19.55 12.11 0.39
C ALA A 435 -18.38 13.09 0.41
N GLU A 436 -17.99 13.51 1.60
CA GLU A 436 -16.77 14.29 1.82
C GLU A 436 -16.04 13.88 3.09
N PHE A 437 -14.73 14.06 3.09
CA PHE A 437 -13.92 14.19 4.30
C PHE A 437 -13.94 15.67 4.71
N GLU A 438 -14.67 16.01 5.76
CA GLU A 438 -14.63 17.35 6.37
C GLU A 438 -13.50 17.42 7.40
N LEU A 439 -12.65 18.44 7.29
CA LEU A 439 -11.55 18.74 8.22
C LEU A 439 -11.94 19.95 9.08
N TYR A 440 -11.90 19.82 10.42
CA TYR A 440 -12.46 20.81 11.36
C TYR A 440 -11.74 20.91 12.73
#